data_AF-A0A3N5NHD4-F1
#
_entry.id   AF-A0A3N5NHD4-F1
#
_cell.length_a   1.000
_cell.length_b   1.000
_cell.length_c   1.000
_cell.angle_alpha   90.00
_cell.angle_beta   90.00
_cell.angle_gamma   90.00
#
_symmetry.space_group_name_H-M   'P 1'
#
loop_
_entity.id
_entity.type
_entity.pdbx_description
1 polymer ?
#
loop_
_entity_poly.entity_id
_entity_poly.type
_entity_poly.pdbx_seq_one_letter_code
_entity_poly.pdbx_strand_id
1 'polypeptide(L)' 'PIEPAAVEAALPLYYEMMGWDPATGVPRPARLHELDIGWVADLLPG' A
#
# COMPACT_ATOMS: atom_id res chain seq x y z
N PRO A 1 6.88 11.81 -21.99
CA PRO A 1 6.56 10.50 -21.36
C PRO A 1 7.28 10.41 -20.00
N ILE A 2 6.71 9.71 -19.02
CA ILE A 2 7.42 9.41 -17.77
C ILE A 2 8.20 8.11 -17.96
N GLU A 3 9.46 8.09 -17.54
CA GLU A 3 10.31 6.90 -17.58
C GLU A 3 9.82 5.84 -16.59
N PRO A 4 9.71 4.54 -16.96
CA PRO A 4 9.21 3.49 -16.07
C PRO A 4 9.97 3.42 -14.73
N ALA A 5 11.30 3.56 -14.78
CA ALA A 5 12.15 3.54 -13.59
C ALA A 5 11.83 4.69 -12.60
N ALA A 6 11.36 5.84 -13.09
CA ALA A 6 10.97 6.95 -12.24
C ALA A 6 9.67 6.66 -11.46
N VAL A 7 8.76 5.87 -12.05
CA VAL A 7 7.55 5.40 -11.37
C VAL A 7 7.91 4.36 -10.31
N GLU A 8 8.74 3.38 -10.66
CA GLU A 8 9.19 2.33 -9.74
C GLU A 8 9.88 2.91 -8.50
N ALA A 9 10.72 3.93 -8.68
CA ALA A 9 11.40 4.62 -7.57
C ALA A 9 10.43 5.39 -6.65
N ALA A 10 9.27 5.81 -7.14
CA ALA A 10 8.29 6.60 -6.39
C ALA A 10 7.25 5.75 -5.64
N LEU A 11 7.05 4.49 -6.06
CA LEU A 11 6.03 3.60 -5.49
C LEU A 11 6.15 3.40 -3.97
N PRO A 12 7.35 3.13 -3.39
CA PRO A 12 7.46 2.91 -1.95
C PRO A 12 6.99 4.10 -1.13
N LEU A 13 7.37 5.32 -1.54
CA LEU A 13 6.96 6.55 -0.88
C LEU A 13 5.45 6.77 -0.99
N TYR A 14 4.88 6.51 -2.17
CA TYR A 14 3.44 6.61 -2.37
C TYR A 14 2.66 5.63 -1.48
N TYR A 15 3.09 4.37 -1.41
CA TYR A 15 2.49 3.37 -0.53
C TYR A 15 2.58 3.78 0.94
N GLU A 16 3.73 4.28 1.39
CA GLU A 16 3.91 4.77 2.76
C GLU A 16 2.93 5.92 3.08
N MET A 17 2.79 6.89 2.18
CA MET A 17 1.84 8.00 2.35
C MET A 17 0.39 7.52 2.46
N MET A 18 0.05 6.42 1.80
CA MET A 18 -1.28 5.81 1.86
C MET A 18 -1.51 4.93 3.11
N GLY A 19 -0.48 4.75 3.94
CA GLY A 19 -0.50 3.85 5.10
C GLY A 19 -0.35 2.38 4.72
N TRP A 20 0.29 2.08 3.59
CA TRP A 20 0.52 0.72 3.08
C TRP A 20 1.95 0.28 3.40
N ASP A 21 2.28 -0.98 3.13
CA ASP A 21 3.64 -1.48 3.18
C ASP A 21 4.42 -1.01 1.94
N PRO A 22 5.57 -0.33 2.10
CA PRO A 22 6.32 0.25 0.98
C PRO A 22 7.00 -0.79 0.08
N ALA A 23 7.20 -2.02 0.56
CA ALA A 23 7.83 -3.09 -0.21
C ALA A 23 6.80 -3.94 -0.97
N THR A 24 5.65 -4.23 -0.36
CA THR A 24 4.64 -5.14 -0.95
C THR A 24 3.44 -4.41 -1.56
N GLY A 25 3.21 -3.15 -1.20
CA GLY A 25 2.01 -2.40 -1.59
C GLY A 25 0.73 -2.85 -0.90
N VAL A 26 0.82 -3.72 0.13
CA VAL A 26 -0.33 -4.20 0.89
C VAL A 26 -0.75 -3.15 1.92
N PRO A 27 -2.04 -2.75 2.00
CA PRO A 27 -2.51 -1.84 3.04
C PRO A 27 -2.29 -2.41 4.44
N ARG A 28 -1.79 -1.59 5.37
CA ARG A 28 -1.64 -2.03 6.77
C ARG A 28 -3.01 -2.20 7.43
N PRO A 29 -3.17 -3.09 8.42
CA PRO A 29 -4.46 -3.33 9.09
C PRO A 29 -5.12 -2.05 9.61
N ALA A 30 -4.35 -1.11 10.16
CA ALA A 30 -4.87 0.18 10.63
C ALA A 30 -5.61 0.96 9.53
N ARG A 31 -5.06 0.97 8.30
CA ARG A 31 -5.69 1.65 7.15
C ARG A 31 -6.98 0.95 6.73
N LEU A 32 -7.04 -0.37 6.78
CA LEU A 32 -8.25 -1.14 6.45
C LEU A 32 -9.37 -0.88 7.47
N HIS A 33 -9.05 -0.80 8.76
CA HIS A 33 -10.02 -0.44 9.79
C HIS A 33 -10.51 1.00 9.69
N GLU A 34 -9.63 1.96 9.36
CA GLU A 34 -10.01 3.36 9.12
C GLU A 34 -11.04 3.49 7.99
N LEU A 35 -10.93 2.63 6.97
CA LEU A 35 -11.82 2.58 5.80
C LEU A 35 -13.08 1.72 6.01
N ASP A 36 -13.32 1.22 7.22
CA ASP A 36 -14.44 0.32 7.57
C ASP A 36 -14.47 -0.99 6.74
N ILE A 37 -13.30 -1.43 6.29
CA ILE A 37 -13.09 -2.68 5.55
C ILE A 37 -12.07 -3.59 6.25
N GLY A 38 -11.99 -3.52 7.58
CA GLY A 38 -11.04 -4.29 8.38
C GLY A 38 -11.11 -5.81 8.14
N TRP A 39 -12.27 -6.32 7.72
CA TRP A 39 -12.48 -7.72 7.34
C TRP A 39 -11.57 -8.19 6.17
N VAL A 40 -11.04 -7.27 5.37
CA VAL A 40 -10.13 -7.60 4.26
C VAL A 40 -8.76 -8.07 4.76
N ALA A 41 -8.36 -7.71 5.99
CA ALA A 41 -7.06 -8.09 6.53
C ALA A 41 -6.85 -9.63 6.54
N ASP A 42 -7.91 -10.39 6.78
CA ASP A 42 -7.87 -11.86 6.81
C ASP A 42 -7.78 -12.51 5.41
N LEU A 43 -7.93 -11.72 4.35
CA LEU A 43 -7.89 -12.16 2.94
C LEU A 43 -6.58 -11.81 2.24
N LEU A 44 -5.74 -10.98 2.87
CA LEU A 44 -4.48 -10.53 2.32
C LEU A 44 -3.34 -11.47 2.73
N PRO A 45 -2.30 -11.63 1.89
CA PRO A 45 -1.09 -12.33 2.28
C PRO A 45 -0.44 -11.62 3.48
N GLY A 46 0.06 -12.41 4.43
CA GLY A 46 0.80 -11.93 5.61
C GLY A 46 2.22 -11.50 5.30
#